data_AF-A0A4S2LTE5-F1
#
_entry.id   AF-A0A4S2LTE5-F1
#
_cell.length_a   1.000
_cell.length_b   1.000
_cell.length_c   1.000
_cell.angle_alpha   90.00
_cell.angle_beta   90.00
_cell.angle_gamma   90.00
#
_symmetry.space_group_name_H-M   'P 1'
#
loop_
_entity.id
_entity.type
_entity.pdbx_description
1 polymer ?
#
loop_
_entity_poly.entity_id
_entity_poly.type
_entity_poly.pdbx_seq_one_letter_code
_entity_poly.pdbx_strand_id
1 'polypeptide(L)'
;MDVITQERIDEMKAKLSLLEGDRKAYFESAVHALSENKKRVAELRSENQKLRSMLKEGLAAEDRIINHVFYNRQADKACLTNKTGPEAITVMDYRTCDAMKKYNALRHMTVQKEEKLESLKKTYLELQQAIEDGNATTAGTNREGKRLRELENRLDKAQLKYQEAEHIKRTYGQIKDKLQDEQLTYGHSLDSLEKQIKMAQDELGELQIMYSDAVISRDAAQKELKYQEEVIITERRRREAELTGMKRIAEGKKISVEKSGPISVRDSIMEDAQGGSAGGSAAHGAENGSLGAGGISEEQQQKIAAFEDSFRQIKEATGLSDLNQIVKRFESQGETLKHLIELKDKAEGQCQALREERDRLQSRFEELKYSGETELTSINQLLEQYRKEAETEMQRREQLNQSLSEASRLLVQCKAGVDHIHEKLNFVSISSPYIEKTDATDDQVPEMLRHCNERLSELMEGLKDVDIDEQLSIMEHEETGELLVGVDFFSKLEGNMPDFNTRIKIPATHRESAHDDDDVGGDENDILTRAALKKQSQQIVEMRNKKRQPRKKKRRSK
;
A
#
# COMPACT_ATOMS: atom_id res chain seq x y z
N MET A 1 90.59 -94.11 -126.71
CA MET A 1 89.50 -94.14 -127.71
C MET A 1 88.59 -95.28 -127.30
N ASP A 2 87.80 -95.08 -126.23
CA ASP A 2 86.71 -96.00 -125.92
C ASP A 2 85.50 -95.51 -126.69
N VAL A 3 85.10 -96.38 -127.62
CA VAL A 3 84.08 -96.17 -128.64
C VAL A 3 82.76 -95.82 -127.96
N ILE A 4 82.27 -94.61 -128.19
CA ILE A 4 80.91 -94.20 -127.83
C ILE A 4 79.98 -95.09 -128.66
N THR A 5 79.39 -96.11 -128.03
CA THR A 5 78.42 -97.00 -128.66
C THR A 5 77.11 -96.24 -128.87
N GLN A 6 76.45 -96.49 -130.00
CA GLN A 6 75.19 -95.84 -130.38
C GLN A 6 74.11 -95.99 -129.29
N GLU A 7 74.12 -97.11 -128.56
CA GLU A 7 73.26 -97.38 -127.40
C GLU A 7 73.39 -96.32 -126.30
N ARG A 8 74.61 -95.82 -126.01
CA ARG A 8 74.80 -94.80 -124.96
C ARG A 8 74.26 -93.43 -125.36
N ILE A 9 74.27 -93.12 -126.66
CA ILE A 9 73.67 -91.88 -127.19
C ILE A 9 72.14 -91.96 -127.10
N ASP A 10 71.55 -93.10 -127.46
CA ASP A 10 70.10 -93.29 -127.39
C ASP A 10 69.60 -93.35 -125.94
N GLU A 11 70.37 -93.93 -125.02
CA GLU A 11 70.11 -93.92 -123.59
C GLU A 11 70.17 -92.49 -123.00
N MET A 12 71.14 -91.66 -123.42
CA MET A 12 71.22 -90.25 -123.02
C MET A 12 70.09 -89.41 -123.61
N LYS A 13 69.66 -89.67 -124.85
CA LYS A 13 68.48 -89.02 -125.46
C LYS A 13 67.18 -89.41 -124.77
N ALA A 14 67.01 -90.68 -124.41
CA ALA A 14 65.86 -91.14 -123.63
C ALA A 14 65.83 -90.48 -122.24
N LYS A 15 66.99 -90.34 -121.58
CA LYS A 15 67.11 -89.67 -120.29
C LYS A 15 66.83 -88.17 -120.39
N LEU A 16 67.26 -87.50 -121.46
CA LEU A 16 66.91 -86.10 -121.74
C LEU A 16 65.42 -85.94 -122.00
N SER A 17 64.79 -86.80 -122.80
CA SER A 17 63.35 -86.76 -123.06
C SER A 17 62.53 -87.01 -121.79
N LEU A 18 63.00 -87.88 -120.89
CA LEU A 18 62.35 -88.11 -119.60
C LEU A 18 62.49 -86.89 -118.69
N LEU A 19 63.68 -86.28 -118.61
CA LEU A 19 63.90 -85.05 -117.84
C LEU A 19 63.10 -83.86 -118.38
N GLU A 20 62.94 -83.75 -119.70
CA GLU A 20 62.08 -82.75 -120.33
C GLU A 20 60.60 -83.02 -120.06
N GLY A 21 60.18 -84.29 -120.09
CA GLY A 21 58.85 -84.73 -119.70
C GLY A 21 58.53 -84.44 -118.23
N ASP A 22 59.44 -84.77 -117.32
CA ASP A 22 59.32 -84.47 -115.89
C ASP A 22 59.30 -82.96 -115.66
N ARG A 23 60.22 -82.20 -116.27
CA ARG A 23 60.23 -80.74 -116.15
C ARG A 23 58.93 -80.12 -116.65
N LYS A 24 58.36 -80.64 -117.74
CA LYS A 24 57.06 -80.22 -118.25
C LYS A 24 55.92 -80.60 -117.31
N ALA A 25 55.89 -81.82 -116.78
CA ALA A 25 54.89 -82.29 -115.83
C ALA A 25 54.95 -81.51 -114.49
N TYR A 26 56.14 -81.21 -113.98
CA TYR A 26 56.33 -80.36 -112.80
C TYR A 26 55.87 -78.92 -113.07
N PHE A 27 56.19 -78.36 -114.24
CA PHE A 27 55.71 -77.03 -114.60
C PHE A 27 54.19 -76.99 -114.75
N GLU A 28 53.60 -77.98 -115.42
CA GLU A 28 52.15 -78.10 -115.58
C GLU A 28 51.45 -78.33 -114.23
N SER A 29 51.99 -79.16 -113.34
CA SER A 29 51.49 -79.36 -111.98
C SER A 29 51.60 -78.09 -111.13
N ALA A 30 52.71 -77.37 -111.21
CA ALA A 30 52.89 -76.10 -110.49
C ALA A 30 51.95 -75.01 -111.03
N VAL A 31 51.74 -74.93 -112.34
CA VAL A 31 50.78 -74.01 -112.97
C VAL A 31 49.34 -74.41 -112.64
N HIS A 32 49.02 -75.70 -112.59
CA HIS A 32 47.72 -76.21 -112.17
C HIS A 32 47.46 -75.86 -110.70
N ALA A 33 48.41 -76.15 -109.80
CA ALA A 33 48.33 -75.78 -108.39
C ALA A 33 48.23 -74.27 -108.18
N LEU A 34 48.95 -73.46 -108.98
CA LEU A 34 48.82 -72.00 -108.96
C LEU A 34 47.43 -71.54 -109.41
N SER A 35 46.88 -72.18 -110.44
CA SER A 35 45.52 -71.92 -110.93
C SER A 35 44.46 -72.29 -109.89
N GLU A 36 44.57 -73.46 -109.27
CA GLU A 36 43.68 -73.89 -108.17
C GLU A 36 43.80 -72.99 -106.94
N ASN A 37 45.02 -72.61 -106.54
CA ASN A 37 45.23 -71.67 -105.45
C ASN A 37 44.63 -70.30 -105.76
N LYS A 38 44.76 -69.80 -107.01
CA LYS A 38 44.10 -68.55 -107.44
C LYS A 38 42.58 -68.66 -107.37
N LYS A 39 42.00 -69.80 -107.80
CA LYS A 39 40.55 -70.06 -107.68
C LYS A 39 40.12 -70.07 -106.20
N ARG A 40 40.85 -70.78 -105.34
CA ARG A 40 40.55 -70.86 -103.90
C ARG A 40 40.68 -69.52 -103.19
N VAL A 41 41.67 -68.70 -103.54
CA VAL A 41 41.79 -67.32 -103.03
C VAL A 41 40.60 -66.46 -103.50
N ALA A 42 40.15 -66.62 -104.75
CA ALA A 42 38.97 -65.91 -105.24
C ALA A 42 37.69 -66.35 -104.52
N GLU A 43 37.53 -67.65 -104.26
CA GLU A 43 36.43 -68.20 -103.45
C GLU A 43 36.45 -67.65 -102.02
N LEU A 44 37.59 -67.71 -101.33
CA LEU A 44 37.74 -67.18 -99.96
C LEU A 44 37.51 -65.66 -99.87
N ARG A 45 37.88 -64.91 -100.92
CA ARG A 45 37.57 -63.47 -101.01
C ARG A 45 36.09 -63.21 -101.22
N SER A 46 35.44 -64.00 -102.08
CA SER A 46 33.99 -63.95 -102.29
C SER A 46 33.24 -64.31 -101.01
N GLU A 47 33.67 -65.35 -100.30
CA GLU A 47 33.12 -65.75 -99.01
C GLU A 47 33.34 -64.70 -97.92
N ASN A 48 34.54 -64.12 -97.81
CA ASN A 48 34.79 -62.99 -96.91
C ASN A 48 33.92 -61.78 -97.24
N GLN A 49 33.74 -61.48 -98.53
CA GLN A 49 32.87 -60.39 -98.95
C GLN A 49 31.42 -60.68 -98.56
N LYS A 50 30.94 -61.91 -98.74
CA LYS A 50 29.60 -62.34 -98.30
C LYS A 50 29.46 -62.24 -96.78
N LEU A 51 30.43 -62.73 -96.01
CA LEU A 51 30.42 -62.65 -94.54
C LEU A 51 30.43 -61.20 -94.05
N ARG A 52 31.21 -60.32 -94.68
CA ARG A 52 31.20 -58.88 -94.39
C ARG A 52 29.88 -58.21 -94.73
N SER A 53 29.26 -58.59 -95.86
CA SER A 53 27.92 -58.11 -96.22
C SER A 53 26.86 -58.58 -95.22
N MET A 54 26.87 -59.87 -94.84
CA MET A 54 25.95 -60.42 -93.84
C MET A 54 26.12 -59.76 -92.48
N LEU A 55 27.36 -59.50 -92.04
CA LEU A 55 27.63 -58.77 -90.79
C LEU A 55 27.09 -57.33 -90.86
N LYS A 56 27.31 -56.63 -91.99
CA LYS A 56 26.80 -55.28 -92.19
C LYS A 56 25.27 -55.23 -92.20
N GLU A 57 24.62 -56.19 -92.84
CA GLU A 57 23.17 -56.31 -92.87
C GLU A 57 22.60 -56.63 -91.48
N GLY A 58 23.25 -57.51 -90.71
CA GLY A 58 22.88 -57.82 -89.32
C GLY A 58 22.95 -56.60 -88.41
N LEU A 59 24.08 -55.88 -88.42
CA LEU A 59 24.26 -54.65 -87.64
C LEU A 59 23.26 -53.55 -88.06
N ALA A 60 23.02 -53.40 -89.37
CA ALA A 60 22.04 -52.43 -89.86
C ALA A 60 20.60 -52.79 -89.48
N ALA A 61 20.26 -54.08 -89.38
CA ALA A 61 18.96 -54.54 -88.91
C ALA A 61 18.77 -54.24 -87.42
N GLU A 62 19.78 -54.50 -86.59
CA GLU A 62 19.76 -54.15 -85.16
C GLU A 62 19.63 -52.64 -84.95
N ASP A 63 20.39 -51.82 -85.68
CA ASP A 63 20.27 -50.35 -85.63
C ASP A 63 18.87 -49.87 -86.02
N ARG A 64 18.23 -50.49 -87.03
CA ARG A 64 16.85 -50.15 -87.42
C ARG A 64 15.86 -50.47 -86.30
N ILE A 65 16.02 -51.60 -85.62
CA ILE A 65 15.16 -52.01 -84.51
C ILE A 65 15.32 -51.02 -83.34
N ILE A 66 16.54 -50.68 -82.96
CA ILE A 66 16.82 -49.69 -81.91
C ILE A 66 16.21 -48.34 -82.28
N ASN A 67 16.40 -47.88 -83.52
CA ASN A 67 15.84 -46.61 -83.99
C ASN A 67 14.31 -46.59 -84.01
N HIS A 68 13.65 -47.72 -84.28
CA HIS A 68 12.20 -47.84 -84.27
C HIS A 68 11.64 -47.85 -82.84
N VAL A 69 12.21 -48.65 -81.95
CA VAL A 69 11.76 -48.78 -80.54
C VAL A 69 11.93 -47.46 -79.77
N PHE A 70 13.02 -46.73 -80.01
CA PHE A 70 13.32 -45.46 -79.32
C PHE A 70 12.94 -44.21 -80.12
N TYR A 71 12.00 -44.31 -81.08
CA TYR A 71 11.60 -43.17 -81.93
C TYR A 71 11.16 -41.94 -81.12
N ASN A 72 10.41 -42.15 -80.02
CA ASN A 72 9.94 -41.07 -79.14
C ASN A 72 10.90 -40.71 -77.99
N ARG A 73 12.04 -41.41 -77.86
CA ARG A 73 13.00 -41.26 -76.76
C ARG A 73 14.39 -40.92 -77.29
N GLN A 74 14.52 -39.70 -77.82
CA GLN A 74 15.72 -39.24 -78.50
C GLN A 74 16.99 -39.28 -77.61
N ALA A 75 16.85 -39.07 -76.31
CA ALA A 75 17.96 -39.17 -75.34
C ALA A 75 18.43 -40.63 -75.11
N ASP A 76 17.50 -41.58 -75.09
CA ASP A 76 17.83 -43.02 -74.98
C ASP A 76 18.48 -43.50 -76.28
N LYS A 77 17.94 -43.07 -77.42
CA LYS A 77 18.46 -43.35 -78.76
C LYS A 77 19.92 -42.92 -78.92
N ALA A 78 20.28 -41.71 -78.47
CA ALA A 78 21.64 -41.20 -78.54
C ALA A 78 22.65 -42.08 -77.76
N CYS A 79 22.25 -42.60 -76.60
CA CYS A 79 23.09 -43.44 -75.75
C CYS A 79 23.22 -44.90 -76.22
N LEU A 80 22.41 -45.29 -77.21
CA LEU A 80 22.38 -46.63 -77.79
C LEU A 80 23.00 -46.69 -79.20
N THR A 81 23.58 -45.57 -79.66
CA THR A 81 24.30 -45.52 -80.94
C THR A 81 25.51 -46.47 -80.92
N ASN A 82 25.66 -47.29 -81.95
CA ASN A 82 26.72 -48.30 -82.11
C ASN A 82 26.72 -49.44 -81.07
N LYS A 83 25.60 -49.69 -80.38
CA LYS A 83 25.45 -50.83 -79.46
C LYS A 83 24.63 -51.93 -80.11
N THR A 84 25.00 -53.17 -79.80
CA THR A 84 24.24 -54.34 -80.25
C THR A 84 22.94 -54.47 -79.45
N GLY A 85 21.95 -55.17 -80.00
CA GLY A 85 20.67 -55.44 -79.34
C GLY A 85 20.76 -55.86 -77.85
N PRO A 86 21.59 -56.86 -77.46
CA PRO A 86 21.71 -57.28 -76.06
C PRO A 86 22.35 -56.21 -75.16
N GLU A 87 23.34 -55.47 -75.66
CA GLU A 87 23.96 -54.37 -74.91
C GLU A 87 22.94 -53.25 -74.65
N ALA A 88 22.06 -52.96 -75.62
CA ALA A 88 21.00 -51.97 -75.43
C ALA A 88 20.02 -52.36 -74.31
N ILE A 89 19.66 -53.64 -74.22
CA ILE A 89 18.81 -54.16 -73.13
C ILE A 89 19.49 -53.94 -71.77
N THR A 90 20.76 -54.34 -71.62
CA THR A 90 21.47 -54.17 -70.34
C THR A 90 21.55 -52.70 -69.90
N VAL A 91 21.78 -51.77 -70.84
CA VAL A 91 21.83 -50.33 -70.55
C VAL A 91 20.47 -49.82 -70.07
N MET A 92 19.38 -50.27 -70.69
CA MET A 92 18.03 -49.90 -70.27
C MET A 92 17.66 -50.53 -68.92
N ASP A 93 18.10 -51.76 -68.65
CA ASP A 93 17.90 -52.41 -67.35
C ASP A 93 18.62 -51.66 -66.23
N TYR A 94 19.85 -51.20 -66.44
CA TYR A 94 20.54 -50.35 -65.47
C TYR A 94 19.79 -49.03 -65.23
N ARG A 95 19.27 -48.39 -66.30
CA ARG A 95 18.48 -47.15 -66.18
C ARG A 95 17.18 -47.35 -65.42
N THR A 96 16.47 -48.44 -65.67
CA THR A 96 15.22 -48.74 -64.96
C THR A 96 15.50 -49.07 -63.48
N CYS A 97 16.57 -49.81 -63.19
CA CYS A 97 17.03 -50.03 -61.82
C CYS A 97 17.39 -48.73 -61.10
N ASP A 98 18.10 -47.81 -61.75
CA ASP A 98 18.46 -46.53 -61.14
C ASP A 98 17.23 -45.61 -60.95
N ALA A 99 16.29 -45.62 -61.90
CA ALA A 99 15.00 -44.93 -61.74
C ALA A 99 14.20 -45.53 -60.56
N MET A 100 14.19 -46.85 -60.42
CA MET A 100 13.52 -47.55 -59.33
C MET A 100 14.17 -47.25 -57.97
N LYS A 101 15.51 -47.19 -57.90
CA LYS A 101 16.22 -46.76 -56.68
C LYS A 101 15.86 -45.34 -56.29
N LYS A 102 15.84 -44.41 -57.26
CA LYS A 102 15.42 -43.01 -57.04
C LYS A 102 13.97 -42.92 -56.55
N TYR A 103 13.07 -43.67 -57.17
CA TYR A 103 11.68 -43.75 -56.77
C TYR A 103 11.53 -44.29 -55.34
N ASN A 104 12.21 -45.39 -55.00
CA ASN A 104 12.17 -45.97 -53.66
C ASN A 104 12.74 -45.01 -52.61
N ALA A 105 13.81 -44.28 -52.93
CA ALA A 105 14.37 -43.26 -52.05
C ALA A 105 13.37 -42.11 -51.80
N LEU A 106 12.74 -41.59 -52.86
CA LEU A 106 11.70 -40.56 -52.74
C LEU A 106 10.49 -41.06 -51.95
N ARG A 107 10.00 -42.27 -52.24
CA ARG A 107 8.89 -42.89 -51.51
C ARG A 107 9.21 -43.01 -50.03
N HIS A 108 10.39 -43.48 -49.67
CA HIS A 108 10.82 -43.56 -48.28
C HIS A 108 10.87 -42.17 -47.62
N MET A 109 11.38 -41.15 -48.31
CA MET A 109 11.35 -39.77 -47.80
C MET A 109 9.92 -39.25 -47.60
N THR A 110 8.99 -39.57 -48.50
CA THR A 110 7.58 -39.19 -48.36
C THR A 110 6.96 -39.85 -47.13
N VAL A 111 7.13 -41.16 -46.96
CA VAL A 111 6.63 -41.89 -45.79
C VAL A 111 7.20 -41.31 -44.48
N GLN A 112 8.51 -41.03 -44.43
CA GLN A 112 9.10 -40.40 -43.24
C GLN A 112 8.53 -39.00 -42.93
N LYS A 113 8.18 -38.23 -43.96
CA LYS A 113 7.55 -36.92 -43.77
C LYS A 113 6.11 -37.06 -43.31
N GLU A 114 5.38 -38.03 -43.85
CA GLU A 114 4.01 -38.35 -43.42
C GLU A 114 3.97 -38.79 -41.96
N GLU A 115 4.84 -39.71 -41.52
CA GLU A 115 4.96 -40.12 -40.12
C GLU A 115 5.28 -38.93 -39.19
N LYS A 116 6.20 -38.05 -39.61
CA LYS A 116 6.49 -36.81 -38.85
C LYS A 116 5.27 -35.90 -38.76
N LEU A 117 4.53 -35.74 -39.84
CA LEU A 117 3.33 -34.90 -39.89
C LEU A 117 2.23 -35.48 -38.99
N GLU A 118 2.03 -36.80 -39.00
CA GLU A 118 1.12 -37.48 -38.08
C GLU A 118 1.54 -37.32 -36.61
N SER A 119 2.84 -37.48 -36.31
CA SER A 119 3.35 -37.26 -34.97
C SER A 119 3.12 -35.82 -34.50
N LEU A 120 3.32 -34.84 -35.39
CA LEU A 120 3.12 -33.42 -35.09
C LEU A 120 1.63 -33.10 -34.88
N LYS A 121 0.75 -33.66 -35.71
CA LYS A 121 -0.71 -33.57 -35.53
C LYS A 121 -1.14 -34.13 -34.18
N LYS A 122 -0.60 -35.28 -33.78
CA LYS A 122 -0.89 -35.87 -32.46
C LYS A 122 -0.45 -34.96 -31.33
N THR A 123 0.77 -34.43 -31.38
CA THR A 123 1.26 -33.48 -30.35
C THR A 123 0.45 -32.19 -30.32
N TYR A 124 -0.03 -31.73 -31.47
CA TYR A 124 -0.88 -30.54 -31.55
C TYR A 124 -2.24 -30.78 -30.88
N LEU A 125 -2.87 -31.93 -31.15
CA LEU A 125 -4.14 -32.30 -30.50
C LEU A 125 -3.98 -32.46 -28.98
N GLU A 126 -2.89 -33.10 -28.54
CA GLU A 126 -2.57 -33.23 -27.10
C GLU A 126 -2.39 -31.85 -26.45
N LEU A 127 -1.70 -30.92 -27.12
CA LEU A 127 -1.52 -29.55 -26.63
C LEU A 127 -2.84 -28.79 -26.58
N GLN A 128 -3.69 -28.90 -27.61
CA GLN A 128 -5.00 -28.26 -27.65
C GLN A 128 -5.89 -28.77 -26.50
N GLN A 129 -5.91 -30.09 -26.27
CA GLN A 129 -6.64 -30.67 -25.16
C GLN A 129 -6.12 -30.18 -23.80
N ALA A 130 -4.81 -30.09 -23.62
CA ALA A 130 -4.21 -29.54 -22.39
C ALA A 130 -4.58 -28.07 -22.15
N ILE A 131 -4.67 -27.26 -23.22
CA ILE A 131 -5.13 -25.86 -23.15
C ILE A 131 -6.60 -25.81 -22.74
N GLU A 132 -7.46 -26.63 -23.34
CA GLU A 132 -8.89 -26.71 -22.98
C GLU A 132 -9.08 -27.14 -21.53
N ASP A 133 -8.35 -28.14 -21.06
CA ASP A 133 -8.38 -28.61 -19.67
C ASP A 133 -7.87 -27.52 -18.69
N GLY A 134 -6.83 -26.77 -19.07
CA GLY A 134 -6.30 -25.64 -18.31
C GLY A 134 -7.30 -24.49 -18.22
N ASN A 135 -7.95 -24.15 -19.33
CA ASN A 135 -9.00 -23.14 -19.39
C ASN A 135 -10.22 -23.56 -18.56
N ALA A 136 -10.65 -24.81 -18.63
CA ALA A 136 -11.75 -25.36 -17.83
C ALA A 136 -11.44 -25.34 -16.32
N THR A 137 -10.17 -25.56 -15.96
CA THR A 137 -9.70 -25.47 -14.57
C THR A 137 -9.74 -24.03 -14.07
N THR A 138 -9.25 -23.08 -14.87
CA THR A 138 -9.28 -21.63 -14.55
C THR A 138 -10.71 -21.10 -14.48
N ALA A 139 -11.57 -21.51 -15.42
CA ALA A 139 -12.99 -21.16 -15.44
C ALA A 139 -13.80 -21.85 -14.32
N GLY A 140 -13.21 -22.76 -13.56
CA GLY A 140 -13.87 -23.45 -12.45
C GLY A 140 -14.97 -24.43 -12.89
N THR A 141 -14.99 -24.84 -14.15
CA THR A 141 -15.98 -25.80 -14.67
C THR A 141 -15.53 -27.23 -14.39
N ASN A 142 -14.21 -27.48 -14.40
CA ASN A 142 -13.62 -28.77 -14.07
C ASN A 142 -13.66 -29.06 -12.56
N ARG A 143 -13.57 -30.34 -12.15
CA ARG A 143 -13.57 -30.77 -10.74
C ARG A 143 -12.46 -30.10 -9.94
N GLU A 144 -11.29 -29.95 -10.54
CA GLU A 144 -10.14 -29.30 -9.90
C GLU A 144 -10.36 -27.80 -9.73
N GLY A 145 -10.91 -27.13 -10.75
CA GLY A 145 -11.27 -25.71 -10.66
C GLY A 145 -12.35 -25.43 -9.61
N LYS A 146 -13.36 -26.31 -9.47
CA LYS A 146 -14.35 -26.21 -8.38
C LYS A 146 -13.70 -26.37 -7.01
N ARG A 147 -12.80 -27.34 -6.86
CA ARG A 147 -12.04 -27.56 -5.62
C ARG A 147 -11.14 -26.35 -5.29
N LEU A 148 -10.54 -25.73 -6.30
CA LEU A 148 -9.71 -24.53 -6.14
C LEU A 148 -10.56 -23.35 -5.62
N ARG A 149 -11.73 -23.11 -6.23
CA ARG A 149 -12.70 -22.12 -5.73
C ARG A 149 -13.19 -22.41 -4.31
N GLU A 150 -13.43 -23.67 -3.96
CA GLU A 150 -13.81 -24.04 -2.59
C GLU A 150 -12.69 -23.76 -1.58
N LEU A 151 -11.43 -24.02 -1.95
CA LEU A 151 -10.27 -23.75 -1.13
C LEU A 151 -10.02 -22.25 -0.97
N GLU A 152 -10.15 -21.47 -2.04
CA GLU A 152 -10.08 -20.01 -2.02
C GLU A 152 -11.14 -19.43 -1.09
N ASN A 153 -12.41 -19.82 -1.26
CA ASN A 153 -13.50 -19.40 -0.38
C ASN A 153 -13.25 -19.77 1.09
N ARG A 154 -12.64 -20.94 1.34
CA ARG A 154 -12.29 -21.37 2.70
C ARG A 154 -11.14 -20.55 3.27
N LEU A 155 -10.17 -20.17 2.45
CA LEU A 155 -9.07 -19.29 2.81
C LEU A 155 -9.59 -17.89 3.15
N ASP A 156 -10.41 -17.30 2.30
CA ASP A 156 -11.01 -15.97 2.53
C ASP A 156 -11.83 -15.95 3.82
N LYS A 157 -12.64 -16.99 4.06
CA LYS A 157 -13.37 -17.16 5.33
C LYS A 157 -12.42 -17.26 6.53
N ALA A 158 -11.28 -17.94 6.40
CA ALA A 158 -10.30 -18.04 7.47
C ALA A 158 -9.59 -16.68 7.72
N GLN A 159 -9.30 -15.93 6.66
CA GLN A 159 -8.71 -14.60 6.74
C GLN A 159 -9.67 -13.60 7.39
N LEU A 160 -10.95 -13.59 7.01
CA LEU A 160 -11.98 -12.77 7.66
C LEU A 160 -12.07 -13.08 9.16
N LYS A 161 -12.13 -14.36 9.54
CA LYS A 161 -12.11 -14.79 10.95
C LYS A 161 -10.85 -14.36 11.69
N TYR A 162 -9.69 -14.42 11.03
CA TYR A 162 -8.43 -13.97 11.61
C TYR A 162 -8.43 -12.46 11.86
N GLN A 163 -8.88 -11.67 10.89
CA GLN A 163 -8.98 -10.21 11.01
C GLN A 163 -9.97 -9.80 12.11
N GLU A 164 -11.11 -10.49 12.20
CA GLU A 164 -12.10 -10.29 13.26
C GLU A 164 -11.51 -10.64 14.64
N ALA A 165 -10.82 -11.77 14.76
CA ALA A 165 -10.15 -12.17 15.99
C ALA A 165 -9.05 -11.16 16.40
N GLU A 166 -8.29 -10.64 15.45
CA GLU A 166 -7.29 -9.59 15.68
C GLU A 166 -7.94 -8.28 16.13
N HIS A 167 -9.08 -7.88 15.53
CA HIS A 167 -9.84 -6.72 15.97
C HIS A 167 -10.34 -6.90 17.42
N ILE A 168 -10.94 -8.06 17.72
CA ILE A 168 -11.41 -8.41 19.07
C ILE A 168 -10.24 -8.41 20.08
N LYS A 169 -9.09 -8.96 19.70
CA LYS A 169 -7.89 -8.95 20.55
C LYS A 169 -7.41 -7.53 20.83
N ARG A 170 -7.42 -6.63 19.84
CA ARG A 170 -7.06 -5.21 20.04
C ARG A 170 -8.02 -4.50 20.97
N THR A 171 -9.33 -4.72 20.81
CA THR A 171 -10.32 -4.11 21.70
C THR A 171 -10.19 -4.63 23.13
N TYR A 172 -9.99 -5.94 23.33
CA TYR A 172 -9.69 -6.48 24.66
C TYR A 172 -8.35 -5.97 25.23
N GLY A 173 -7.34 -5.76 24.39
CA GLY A 173 -6.09 -5.10 24.78
C GLY A 173 -6.33 -3.69 25.32
N GLN A 174 -7.09 -2.87 24.59
CA GLN A 174 -7.45 -1.52 25.03
C GLN A 174 -8.26 -1.51 26.34
N ILE A 175 -9.21 -2.44 26.49
CA ILE A 175 -9.99 -2.58 27.72
C ILE A 175 -9.06 -2.94 28.89
N LYS A 176 -8.13 -3.87 28.68
CA LYS A 176 -7.15 -4.24 29.69
C LYS A 176 -6.27 -3.05 30.09
N ASP A 177 -5.75 -2.31 29.13
CA ASP A 177 -4.88 -1.17 29.39
C ASP A 177 -5.63 -0.10 30.22
N LYS A 178 -6.88 0.21 29.84
CA LYS A 178 -7.74 1.11 30.64
C LYS A 178 -7.98 0.61 32.05
N LEU A 179 -8.26 -0.68 32.23
CA LEU A 179 -8.45 -1.26 33.56
C LEU A 179 -7.16 -1.19 34.41
N GLN A 180 -5.98 -1.33 33.78
CA GLN A 180 -4.70 -1.17 34.47
C GLN A 180 -4.47 0.28 34.88
N ASP A 181 -4.80 1.26 34.03
CA ASP A 181 -4.72 2.68 34.37
C ASP A 181 -5.69 3.05 35.51
N GLU A 182 -6.92 2.54 35.47
CA GLU A 182 -7.89 2.72 36.55
C GLU A 182 -7.42 2.09 37.86
N GLN A 183 -6.83 0.90 37.81
CA GLN A 183 -6.27 0.22 38.98
C GLN A 183 -5.18 1.07 39.67
N LEU A 184 -4.32 1.73 38.90
CA LEU A 184 -3.30 2.64 39.44
C LEU A 184 -3.91 3.89 40.10
N THR A 185 -5.08 4.32 39.62
CA THR A 185 -5.77 5.52 40.11
C THR A 185 -6.55 5.25 41.39
N TYR A 186 -7.07 4.03 41.59
CA TYR A 186 -7.85 3.67 42.79
C TYR A 186 -7.07 3.85 44.08
N GLY A 187 -5.76 3.54 44.11
CA GLY A 187 -4.92 3.75 45.29
C GLY A 187 -4.91 5.22 45.74
N HIS A 188 -4.65 6.14 44.80
CA HIS A 188 -4.64 7.58 45.08
C HIS A 188 -6.02 8.10 45.53
N SER A 189 -7.10 7.60 44.92
CA SER A 189 -8.46 7.95 45.33
C SER A 189 -8.77 7.46 46.75
N LEU A 190 -8.32 6.25 47.09
CA LEU A 190 -8.51 5.65 48.40
C LEU A 190 -7.68 6.39 49.46
N ASP A 191 -6.42 6.71 49.19
CA ASP A 191 -5.58 7.53 50.07
C ASP A 191 -6.20 8.92 50.32
N SER A 192 -6.76 9.54 49.28
CA SER A 192 -7.47 10.83 49.41
C SER A 192 -8.71 10.71 50.30
N LEU A 193 -9.51 9.66 50.12
CA LEU A 193 -10.69 9.40 50.94
C LEU A 193 -10.30 9.09 52.40
N GLU A 194 -9.27 8.27 52.62
CA GLU A 194 -8.74 7.98 53.96
C GLU A 194 -8.25 9.24 54.65
N LYS A 195 -7.57 10.13 53.93
CA LYS A 195 -7.13 11.42 54.45
C LYS A 195 -8.31 12.30 54.84
N GLN A 196 -9.36 12.37 54.01
CA GLN A 196 -10.58 13.13 54.32
C GLN A 196 -11.29 12.56 55.55
N ILE A 197 -11.36 11.24 55.69
CA ILE A 197 -11.94 10.58 56.86
C ILE A 197 -11.14 10.92 58.12
N LYS A 198 -9.81 10.87 58.07
CA LYS A 198 -8.96 11.26 59.21
C LYS A 198 -9.18 12.71 59.61
N MET A 199 -9.18 13.63 58.65
CA MET A 199 -9.47 15.05 58.92
C MET A 199 -10.85 15.24 59.56
N ALA A 200 -11.88 14.57 59.05
CA ALA A 200 -13.22 14.63 59.63
C ALA A 200 -13.30 14.02 61.03
N GLN A 201 -12.53 12.96 61.32
CA GLN A 201 -12.42 12.38 62.66
C GLN A 201 -11.72 13.32 63.64
N ASP A 202 -10.64 13.97 63.20
CA ASP A 202 -9.91 14.96 64.00
C ASP A 202 -10.82 16.17 64.30
N GLU A 203 -11.50 16.72 63.30
CA GLU A 203 -12.48 17.80 63.45
C GLU A 203 -13.64 17.41 64.40
N LEU A 204 -14.14 16.18 64.31
CA LEU A 204 -15.15 15.66 65.23
C LEU A 204 -14.62 15.59 66.67
N GLY A 205 -13.37 15.16 66.85
CA GLY A 205 -12.69 15.12 68.13
C GLY A 205 -12.56 16.52 68.75
N GLU A 206 -12.10 17.50 67.97
CA GLU A 206 -12.03 18.90 68.40
C GLU A 206 -13.41 19.46 68.77
N LEU A 207 -14.43 19.18 67.96
CA LEU A 207 -15.80 19.60 68.22
C LEU A 207 -16.37 18.96 69.49
N GLN A 208 -16.01 17.71 69.77
CA GLN A 208 -16.42 17.02 71.00
C GLN A 208 -15.76 17.62 72.24
N ILE A 209 -14.49 18.02 72.16
CA ILE A 209 -13.80 18.75 73.24
C ILE A 209 -14.49 20.09 73.46
N MET A 210 -14.72 20.87 72.39
CA MET A 210 -15.43 22.15 72.47
C MET A 210 -16.83 22.00 73.07
N TYR A 211 -17.56 20.95 72.69
CA TYR A 211 -18.86 20.62 73.27
C TYR A 211 -18.76 20.32 74.77
N SER A 212 -17.77 19.53 75.19
CA SER A 212 -17.53 19.23 76.60
C SER A 212 -17.21 20.48 77.42
N ASP A 213 -16.37 21.37 76.89
CA ASP A 213 -16.04 22.66 77.51
C ASP A 213 -17.27 23.56 77.61
N ALA A 214 -18.09 23.62 76.56
CA ALA A 214 -19.34 24.38 76.56
C ALA A 214 -20.33 23.83 77.60
N VAL A 215 -20.43 22.51 77.77
CA VAL A 215 -21.25 21.87 78.81
C VAL A 215 -20.73 22.20 80.20
N ILE A 216 -19.42 22.10 80.43
CA ILE A 216 -18.79 22.46 81.71
C ILE A 216 -19.03 23.94 82.03
N SER A 217 -18.85 24.83 81.06
CA SER A 217 -19.08 26.26 81.23
C SER A 217 -20.56 26.57 81.54
N ARG A 218 -21.49 25.90 80.87
CA ARG A 218 -22.93 26.03 81.15
C ARG A 218 -23.25 25.57 82.57
N ASP A 219 -22.74 24.41 82.98
CA ASP A 219 -23.01 23.85 84.30
C ASP A 219 -22.38 24.70 85.41
N ALA A 220 -21.20 25.27 85.17
CA ALA A 220 -20.56 26.23 86.07
C ALA A 220 -21.39 27.51 86.21
N ALA A 221 -21.84 28.10 85.08
CA ALA A 221 -22.71 29.26 85.10
C ALA A 221 -24.06 28.99 85.80
N GLN A 222 -24.62 27.80 85.60
CA GLN A 222 -25.87 27.39 86.25
C GLN A 222 -25.70 27.17 87.76
N LYS A 223 -24.55 26.64 88.20
CA LYS A 223 -24.21 26.53 89.64
C LYS A 223 -24.03 27.91 90.27
N GLU A 224 -23.30 28.81 89.61
CA GLU A 224 -23.10 30.19 90.09
C GLU A 224 -24.44 30.93 90.17
N LEU A 225 -25.30 30.79 89.15
CA LEU A 225 -26.65 31.38 89.17
C LEU A 225 -27.46 30.89 90.38
N LYS A 226 -27.48 29.58 90.64
CA LYS A 226 -28.17 29.02 91.82
C LYS A 226 -27.58 29.54 93.14
N TYR A 227 -26.26 29.62 93.25
CA TYR A 227 -25.59 30.17 94.43
C TYR A 227 -25.98 31.63 94.66
N GLN A 228 -25.95 32.46 93.62
CA GLN A 228 -26.38 33.86 93.69
C GLN A 228 -27.88 33.99 94.05
N GLU A 229 -28.75 33.13 93.50
CA GLU A 229 -30.16 33.07 93.88
C GLU A 229 -30.35 32.75 95.37
N GLU A 230 -29.62 31.75 95.90
CA GLU A 230 -29.64 31.40 97.33
C GLU A 230 -29.10 32.54 98.22
N VAL A 231 -28.02 33.21 97.81
CA VAL A 231 -27.48 34.39 98.50
C VAL A 231 -28.51 35.52 98.51
N ILE A 232 -29.16 35.80 97.39
CA ILE A 232 -30.22 36.82 97.31
C ILE A 232 -31.41 36.45 98.21
N ILE A 233 -31.83 35.18 98.24
CA ILE A 233 -32.93 34.72 99.09
C ILE A 233 -32.56 34.84 100.57
N THR A 234 -31.35 34.45 100.96
CA THR A 234 -30.88 34.54 102.35
C THR A 234 -30.70 35.99 102.80
N GLU A 235 -30.13 36.85 101.97
CA GLU A 235 -30.05 38.30 102.23
C GLU A 235 -31.43 38.94 102.29
N ARG A 236 -32.38 38.56 101.41
CA ARG A 236 -33.78 39.02 101.51
C ARG A 236 -34.41 38.58 102.83
N ARG A 237 -34.25 37.31 103.24
CA ARG A 237 -34.73 36.81 104.53
C ARG A 237 -34.08 37.54 105.70
N ARG A 238 -32.78 37.81 105.64
CA ARG A 238 -32.04 38.56 106.67
C ARG A 238 -32.56 39.99 106.78
N ARG A 239 -32.71 40.70 105.66
CA ARG A 239 -33.29 42.04 105.62
C ARG A 239 -34.73 42.06 106.11
N GLU A 240 -35.53 41.05 105.78
CA GLU A 240 -36.91 40.92 106.27
C GLU A 240 -36.94 40.64 107.78
N ALA A 241 -36.03 39.81 108.30
CA ALA A 241 -35.86 39.58 109.74
C ALA A 241 -35.41 40.85 110.48
N GLU A 242 -34.46 41.60 109.92
CA GLU A 242 -34.01 42.90 110.46
C GLU A 242 -35.14 43.93 110.42
N LEU A 243 -35.87 44.04 109.30
CA LEU A 243 -37.02 44.93 109.15
C LEU A 243 -38.16 44.58 110.11
N THR A 244 -38.48 43.29 110.29
CA THR A 244 -39.49 42.84 111.26
C THR A 244 -39.03 43.06 112.69
N GLY A 245 -37.74 42.86 113.01
CA GLY A 245 -37.14 43.22 114.28
C GLY A 245 -37.23 44.72 114.58
N MET A 246 -36.87 45.57 113.61
CA MET A 246 -37.02 47.03 113.72
C MET A 246 -38.47 47.47 113.82
N LYS A 247 -39.40 46.83 113.09
CA LYS A 247 -40.85 47.05 113.26
C LYS A 247 -41.30 46.70 114.68
N ARG A 248 -40.86 45.58 115.26
CA ARG A 248 -41.17 45.23 116.66
C ARG A 248 -40.60 46.25 117.65
N ILE A 249 -39.38 46.74 117.43
CA ILE A 249 -38.79 47.79 118.27
C ILE A 249 -39.56 49.11 118.09
N ALA A 250 -39.94 49.46 116.87
CA ALA A 250 -40.74 50.66 116.58
C ALA A 250 -42.15 50.57 117.17
N GLU A 251 -42.81 49.41 117.11
CA GLU A 251 -44.09 49.14 117.77
C GLU A 251 -43.93 49.14 119.31
N GLY A 252 -42.87 48.54 119.86
CA GLY A 252 -42.55 48.62 121.29
C GLY A 252 -42.27 50.05 121.76
N LYS A 253 -41.59 50.86 120.95
CA LYS A 253 -41.42 52.29 121.19
C LYS A 253 -42.72 53.05 121.00
N LYS A 254 -43.60 52.69 120.06
CA LYS A 254 -44.93 53.28 119.92
C LYS A 254 -45.81 52.99 121.14
N ILE A 255 -45.73 51.79 121.72
CA ILE A 255 -46.39 51.42 122.98
C ILE A 255 -45.76 52.16 124.18
N SER A 256 -44.45 52.42 124.16
CA SER A 256 -43.74 53.26 125.16
C SER A 256 -44.03 54.75 125.01
N VAL A 257 -44.26 55.23 123.78
CA VAL A 257 -44.62 56.62 123.44
C VAL A 257 -46.13 56.84 123.64
N GLU A 258 -46.98 55.81 123.55
CA GLU A 258 -48.38 55.87 124.02
C GLU A 258 -48.48 56.02 125.55
N LYS A 259 -47.46 55.60 126.32
CA LYS A 259 -47.36 55.83 127.77
C LYS A 259 -46.58 57.09 128.17
N SER A 260 -46.01 57.83 127.22
CA SER A 260 -45.32 59.09 127.50
C SER A 260 -45.64 60.12 126.42
N GLY A 261 -46.65 60.94 126.72
CA GLY A 261 -46.98 62.14 125.96
C GLY A 261 -45.87 63.21 125.96
N PRO A 262 -46.03 64.27 125.15
CA PRO A 262 -44.98 64.75 124.25
C PRO A 262 -44.38 66.10 124.65
N ILE A 263 -43.07 66.30 124.43
CA ILE A 263 -42.36 67.61 124.46
C ILE A 263 -41.14 67.47 123.51
N SER A 264 -41.11 68.04 122.29
CA SER A 264 -40.87 69.45 121.89
C SER A 264 -39.41 69.92 122.01
N VAL A 265 -39.03 70.80 121.06
CA VAL A 265 -37.82 71.65 120.92
C VAL A 265 -36.69 71.00 120.10
N ARG A 266 -36.37 71.37 118.84
CA ARG A 266 -36.08 72.65 118.13
C ARG A 266 -34.62 73.13 118.28
N ASP A 267 -33.82 72.96 117.23
CA ASP A 267 -32.83 73.90 116.64
C ASP A 267 -32.05 73.14 115.54
N SER A 268 -31.99 73.54 114.26
CA SER A 268 -31.58 74.77 113.57
C SER A 268 -30.06 74.82 113.24
N ILE A 269 -29.78 75.12 111.96
CA ILE A 269 -28.62 75.83 111.38
C ILE A 269 -27.47 75.00 110.70
N MET A 270 -27.29 75.30 109.38
CA MET A 270 -26.08 75.47 108.49
C MET A 270 -24.94 74.41 108.54
N GLU A 271 -24.06 74.19 107.57
CA GLU A 271 -23.76 74.67 106.20
C GLU A 271 -22.74 73.66 105.60
N ASP A 272 -22.72 73.59 104.27
CA ASP A 272 -21.62 73.39 103.33
C ASP A 272 -20.26 72.72 103.64
N ALA A 273 -19.83 71.99 102.59
CA ALA A 273 -18.48 71.96 101.97
C ALA A 273 -17.31 71.18 102.62
N GLN A 274 -16.90 70.14 101.86
CA GLN A 274 -15.55 69.97 101.29
C GLN A 274 -14.40 69.41 102.15
N GLY A 275 -13.85 68.29 101.67
CA GLY A 275 -12.41 68.12 101.44
C GLY A 275 -11.52 67.49 102.52
N GLY A 276 -10.92 66.33 102.16
CA GLY A 276 -9.46 66.16 102.20
C GLY A 276 -8.77 65.56 103.45
N SER A 277 -7.67 64.84 103.14
CA SER A 277 -6.55 64.37 103.99
C SER A 277 -6.81 63.10 104.82
N ALA A 278 -6.10 61.98 104.67
CA ALA A 278 -4.66 61.69 104.67
C ALA A 278 -3.98 61.79 106.06
N GLY A 279 -3.28 60.70 106.43
CA GLY A 279 -2.29 60.57 107.52
C GLY A 279 -2.90 60.33 108.90
N GLY A 280 -2.43 59.43 109.77
CA GLY A 280 -1.23 58.58 109.79
C GLY A 280 -0.91 58.14 111.24
N SER A 281 0.15 57.34 111.39
CA SER A 281 0.93 57.06 112.63
C SER A 281 0.24 56.21 113.72
N ALA A 282 0.91 55.39 114.53
CA ALA A 282 2.25 55.41 115.12
C ALA A 282 2.74 53.94 115.39
N ALA A 283 3.95 53.59 115.85
CA ALA A 283 4.83 54.25 116.80
C ALA A 283 6.27 53.66 116.84
N HIS A 284 7.21 54.50 117.33
CA HIS A 284 8.47 54.33 118.08
C HIS A 284 8.97 52.93 118.45
N GLY A 285 10.28 52.62 118.61
CA GLY A 285 11.48 53.44 118.86
C GLY A 285 12.24 52.93 120.10
N ALA A 286 13.59 53.04 120.09
CA ALA A 286 14.60 52.79 121.16
C ALA A 286 15.12 51.33 121.31
N GLU A 287 16.39 51.00 121.63
CA GLU A 287 17.72 51.64 121.57
C GLU A 287 18.77 50.56 121.97
N ASN A 288 20.06 50.79 121.65
CA ASN A 288 21.26 50.36 122.39
C ASN A 288 22.00 49.04 122.03
N GLY A 289 23.34 49.10 121.97
CA GLY A 289 24.23 47.92 122.09
C GLY A 289 25.39 47.80 121.10
N SER A 290 26.50 48.47 121.38
CA SER A 290 27.84 48.24 120.83
C SER A 290 28.31 46.78 120.95
N LEU A 291 29.07 46.25 119.96
CA LEU A 291 30.29 45.41 120.11
C LEU A 291 30.79 44.84 118.75
N GLY A 292 32.03 45.21 118.37
CA GLY A 292 33.08 44.27 117.96
C GLY A 292 33.07 43.55 116.59
N ALA A 293 33.85 44.10 115.65
CA ALA A 293 34.90 43.43 114.84
C ALA A 293 34.56 42.33 113.80
N GLY A 294 34.93 42.60 112.54
CA GLY A 294 35.19 41.59 111.50
C GLY A 294 35.15 42.18 110.09
N GLY A 295 36.29 42.66 109.58
CA GLY A 295 36.38 43.43 108.33
C GLY A 295 35.97 42.65 107.07
N ILE A 296 35.17 43.31 106.25
CA ILE A 296 34.97 43.00 104.83
C ILE A 296 35.39 44.27 104.09
N SER A 297 36.25 44.14 103.09
CA SER A 297 36.81 45.28 102.36
C SER A 297 35.69 46.12 101.72
N GLU A 298 35.82 47.45 101.76
CA GLU A 298 34.89 48.41 101.15
C GLU A 298 34.65 48.11 99.65
N GLU A 299 35.65 47.51 99.00
CA GLU A 299 35.58 47.04 97.61
C GLU A 299 34.68 45.81 97.41
N GLN A 300 34.58 44.92 98.40
CA GLN A 300 33.66 43.79 98.39
C GLN A 300 32.23 44.24 98.65
N GLN A 301 32.02 45.24 99.52
CA GLN A 301 30.70 45.80 99.77
C GLN A 301 30.15 46.56 98.55
N GLN A 302 30.99 47.31 97.83
CA GLN A 302 30.61 47.93 96.55
C GLN A 302 30.31 46.91 95.45
N LYS A 303 31.09 45.82 95.35
CA LYS A 303 30.80 44.73 94.41
C LYS A 303 29.48 44.04 94.73
N ILE A 304 29.18 43.80 96.01
CA ILE A 304 27.89 43.24 96.45
C ILE A 304 26.74 44.20 96.09
N ALA A 305 26.87 45.49 96.33
CA ALA A 305 25.85 46.48 95.94
C ALA A 305 25.64 46.55 94.41
N ALA A 306 26.71 46.51 93.62
CA ALA A 306 26.62 46.48 92.15
C ALA A 306 25.96 45.19 91.64
N PHE A 307 26.23 44.04 92.26
CA PHE A 307 25.55 42.78 91.94
C PHE A 307 24.08 42.80 92.38
N GLU A 308 23.74 43.42 93.52
CA GLU A 308 22.36 43.60 93.96
C GLU A 308 21.56 44.52 93.04
N ASP A 309 22.14 45.60 92.53
CA ASP A 309 21.50 46.51 91.58
C ASP A 309 21.30 45.84 90.21
N SER A 310 22.33 45.14 89.70
CA SER A 310 22.23 44.34 88.47
C SER A 310 21.17 43.24 88.62
N PHE A 311 21.09 42.62 89.80
CA PHE A 311 20.11 41.61 90.12
C PHE A 311 18.70 42.19 90.20
N ARG A 312 18.53 43.38 90.77
CA ARG A 312 17.25 44.10 90.81
C ARG A 312 16.76 44.41 89.39
N GLN A 313 17.67 44.80 88.50
CA GLN A 313 17.39 45.03 87.09
C GLN A 313 16.96 43.75 86.35
N ILE A 314 17.63 42.63 86.60
CA ILE A 314 17.25 41.32 86.05
C ILE A 314 15.89 40.87 86.60
N LYS A 315 15.65 41.07 87.90
CA LYS A 315 14.38 40.74 88.58
C LYS A 315 13.22 41.54 88.01
N GLU A 316 13.43 42.82 87.72
CA GLU A 316 12.45 43.71 87.10
C GLU A 316 12.19 43.34 85.64
N ALA A 317 13.24 43.00 84.87
CA ALA A 317 13.11 42.59 83.47
C ALA A 317 12.50 41.19 83.27
N THR A 318 12.75 40.27 84.21
CA THR A 318 12.23 38.88 84.16
C THR A 318 10.93 38.67 84.94
N GLY A 319 10.59 39.59 85.87
CA GLY A 319 9.38 39.52 86.68
C GLY A 319 9.35 38.39 87.73
N LEU A 320 10.46 37.67 87.93
CA LEU A 320 10.54 36.50 88.80
C LEU A 320 11.27 36.82 90.10
N SER A 321 10.74 36.37 91.24
CA SER A 321 11.26 36.75 92.56
C SER A 321 12.39 35.88 93.12
N ASP A 322 12.57 34.67 92.57
CA ASP A 322 13.48 33.64 93.07
C ASP A 322 14.62 33.37 92.07
N LEU A 323 15.86 33.43 92.56
CA LEU A 323 17.09 33.35 91.77
C LEU A 323 17.23 32.02 91.03
N ASN A 324 16.81 30.92 91.64
CA ASN A 324 16.83 29.59 91.03
C ASN A 324 15.83 29.47 89.87
N GLN A 325 14.72 30.21 89.91
CA GLN A 325 13.73 30.21 88.84
C GLN A 325 14.21 31.01 87.63
N ILE A 326 14.95 32.10 87.86
CA ILE A 326 15.59 32.89 86.81
C ILE A 326 16.62 32.02 86.07
N VAL A 327 17.50 31.32 86.79
CA VAL A 327 18.51 30.44 86.19
C VAL A 327 17.87 29.34 85.36
N LYS A 328 16.88 28.61 85.90
CA LYS A 328 16.17 27.56 85.15
C LYS A 328 15.46 28.09 83.90
N ARG A 329 14.91 29.31 83.96
CA ARG A 329 14.29 29.95 82.79
C ARG A 329 15.33 30.30 81.74
N PHE A 330 16.47 30.87 82.11
CA PHE A 330 17.57 31.14 81.18
C PHE A 330 18.15 29.87 80.56
N GLU A 331 18.31 28.80 81.33
CA GLU A 331 18.74 27.50 80.81
C GLU A 331 17.72 26.95 79.81
N SER A 332 16.42 26.95 80.16
CA SER A 332 15.36 26.51 79.24
C SER A 332 15.25 27.37 77.98
N GLN A 333 15.48 28.68 78.09
CA GLN A 333 15.51 29.60 76.95
C GLN A 333 16.75 29.36 76.08
N GLY A 334 17.90 29.07 76.69
CA GLY A 334 19.13 28.70 75.98
C GLY A 334 18.98 27.38 75.22
N GLU A 335 18.34 26.38 75.82
CA GLU A 335 17.99 25.12 75.15
C GLU A 335 17.00 25.33 74.01
N THR A 336 15.96 26.15 74.23
CA THR A 336 14.97 26.50 73.20
C THR A 336 15.64 27.26 72.03
N LEU A 337 16.56 28.16 72.33
CA LEU A 337 17.33 28.91 71.32
C LEU A 337 18.22 27.97 70.49
N LYS A 338 18.94 27.04 71.14
CA LYS A 338 19.75 26.03 70.43
C LYS A 338 18.87 25.16 69.52
N HIS A 339 17.72 24.71 70.02
CA HIS A 339 16.78 23.94 69.23
C HIS A 339 16.23 24.74 68.03
N LEU A 340 15.90 26.03 68.22
CA LEU A 340 15.46 26.90 67.12
C LEU A 340 16.55 27.10 66.07
N ILE A 341 17.81 27.24 66.48
CA ILE A 341 18.96 27.37 65.56
C ILE A 341 19.14 26.07 64.77
N GLU A 342 19.08 24.90 65.42
CA GLU A 342 19.16 23.62 64.72
C GLU A 342 18.00 23.42 63.71
N LEU A 343 16.80 23.87 64.06
CA LEU A 343 15.64 23.82 63.17
C LEU A 343 15.79 24.78 61.99
N LYS A 344 16.32 25.99 62.24
CA LYS A 344 16.65 26.98 61.21
C LYS A 344 17.68 26.41 60.23
N ASP A 345 18.77 25.85 60.74
CA ASP A 345 19.86 25.30 59.91
C ASP A 345 19.37 24.09 59.09
N LYS A 346 18.52 23.23 59.66
CA LYS A 346 17.87 22.14 58.91
C LYS A 346 16.94 22.66 57.82
N ALA A 347 16.13 23.67 58.11
CA ALA A 347 15.23 24.27 57.13
C ALA A 347 15.99 24.99 56.00
N GLU A 348 17.09 25.69 56.34
CA GLU A 348 17.98 26.31 55.36
C GLU A 348 18.67 25.26 54.47
N GLY A 349 19.16 24.16 55.05
CA GLY A 349 19.73 23.05 54.31
C GLY A 349 18.72 22.39 53.35
N GLN A 350 17.49 22.16 53.80
CA GLN A 350 16.41 21.65 52.94
C GLN A 350 16.05 22.64 51.82
N CYS A 351 15.97 23.94 52.12
CA CYS A 351 15.74 24.97 51.11
C CYS A 351 16.85 25.01 50.06
N GLN A 352 18.11 24.82 50.47
CA GLN A 352 19.25 24.81 49.57
C GLN A 352 19.24 23.56 48.67
N ALA A 353 19.00 22.38 49.24
CA ALA A 353 18.88 21.13 48.48
C ALA A 353 17.75 21.20 47.44
N LEU A 354 16.57 21.75 47.81
CA LEU A 354 15.46 21.93 46.89
C LEU A 354 15.76 22.96 45.79
N ARG A 355 16.56 23.99 46.07
CA ARG A 355 17.01 24.95 45.05
C ARG A 355 17.96 24.31 44.05
N GLU A 356 18.91 23.51 44.53
CA GLU A 356 19.83 22.75 43.68
C GLU A 356 19.09 21.72 42.81
N GLU A 357 18.11 21.02 43.39
CA GLU A 357 17.28 20.07 42.65
C GLU A 357 16.42 20.77 41.58
N ARG A 358 15.82 21.92 41.91
CA ARG A 358 15.11 22.77 40.94
C ARG A 358 16.04 23.18 39.80
N ASP A 359 17.24 23.69 40.09
CA ASP A 359 18.17 24.14 39.05
C ASP A 359 18.63 23.00 38.15
N ARG A 360 18.84 21.81 38.73
CA ARG A 360 19.17 20.60 38.00
C ARG A 360 18.01 20.15 37.09
N LEU A 361 16.79 20.14 37.60
CA LEU A 361 15.58 19.82 36.83
C LEU A 361 15.36 20.83 35.70
N GLN A 362 15.57 22.11 35.97
CA GLN A 362 15.41 23.17 34.99
C GLN A 362 16.44 23.07 33.86
N SER A 363 17.70 22.77 34.19
CA SER A 363 18.75 22.52 33.18
C SER A 363 18.39 21.31 32.28
N ARG A 364 17.93 20.20 32.89
CA ARG A 364 17.46 19.04 32.11
C ARG A 364 16.25 19.36 31.23
N PHE A 365 15.33 20.18 31.73
CA PHE A 365 14.17 20.60 30.96
C PHE A 365 14.57 21.45 29.76
N GLU A 366 15.51 22.38 29.94
CA GLU A 366 16.05 23.19 28.85
C GLU A 366 16.76 22.31 27.80
N GLU A 367 17.62 21.38 28.23
CA GLU A 367 18.23 20.40 27.33
C GLU A 367 17.19 19.61 26.52
N LEU A 368 16.16 19.08 27.18
CA LEU A 368 15.12 18.30 26.52
C LEU A 368 14.26 19.14 25.57
N LYS A 369 13.98 20.39 25.94
CA LYS A 369 13.20 21.33 25.13
C LYS A 369 13.93 21.66 23.83
N TYR A 370 15.23 21.94 23.92
CA TYR A 370 16.03 22.30 22.74
C TYR A 370 16.47 21.08 21.93
N SER A 371 16.73 19.93 22.55
CA SER A 371 17.06 18.70 21.80
C SER A 371 15.85 18.17 21.03
N GLY A 372 14.67 18.14 21.64
CA GLY A 372 13.44 17.66 21.00
C GLY A 372 13.00 18.51 19.80
N GLU A 373 13.22 19.82 19.86
CA GLU A 373 12.87 20.75 18.77
C GLU A 373 13.80 20.58 17.55
N THR A 374 15.09 20.28 17.77
CA THR A 374 16.04 19.99 16.68
C THR A 374 15.73 18.67 15.97
N GLU A 375 15.37 17.62 16.72
CA GLU A 375 14.97 16.33 16.15
C GLU A 375 13.65 16.45 15.37
N LEU A 376 12.65 17.16 15.91
CA LEU A 376 11.39 17.41 15.19
C LEU A 376 11.62 18.16 13.88
N THR A 377 12.52 19.15 13.89
CA THR A 377 12.83 19.95 12.70
C THR A 377 13.51 19.08 11.64
N SER A 378 14.45 18.22 12.04
CA SER A 378 15.10 17.25 11.14
C SER A 378 14.10 16.25 10.56
N ILE A 379 13.19 15.71 11.39
CA ILE A 379 12.16 14.75 10.95
C ILE A 379 11.18 15.44 9.99
N ASN A 380 10.75 16.67 10.28
CA ASN A 380 9.86 17.43 9.41
C ASN A 380 10.52 17.74 8.07
N GLN A 381 11.81 18.08 8.03
CA GLN A 381 12.55 18.29 6.78
C GLN A 381 12.64 16.99 5.96
N LEU A 382 12.87 15.85 6.61
CA LEU A 382 12.92 14.55 5.94
C LEU A 382 11.53 14.15 5.39
N LEU A 383 10.47 14.39 6.16
CA LEU A 383 9.09 14.16 5.70
C LEU A 383 8.73 15.05 4.50
N GLU A 384 9.18 16.31 4.51
CA GLU A 384 8.96 17.23 3.40
C GLU A 384 9.71 16.78 2.13
N GLN A 385 10.91 16.24 2.28
CA GLN A 385 11.66 15.63 1.16
C GLN A 385 10.93 14.43 0.59
N TYR A 386 10.50 13.49 1.44
CA TYR A 386 9.73 12.33 0.98
C TYR A 386 8.39 12.69 0.34
N ARG A 387 7.72 13.74 0.83
CA ARG A 387 6.50 14.27 0.19
C ARG A 387 6.80 14.78 -1.21
N LYS A 388 7.87 15.57 -1.37
CA LYS A 388 8.29 16.08 -2.69
C LYS A 388 8.67 14.96 -3.64
N GLU A 389 9.42 13.97 -3.19
CA GLU A 389 9.77 12.80 -4.01
C GLU A 389 8.50 12.03 -4.45
N ALA A 390 7.57 11.80 -3.52
CA ALA A 390 6.30 11.16 -3.83
C ALA A 390 5.46 11.96 -4.85
N GLU A 391 5.41 13.29 -4.73
CA GLU A 391 4.75 14.16 -5.70
C GLU A 391 5.42 14.08 -7.08
N THR A 392 6.75 14.07 -7.15
CA THR A 392 7.46 13.96 -8.43
C THR A 392 7.23 12.61 -9.12
N GLU A 393 7.24 11.50 -8.37
CA GLU A 393 6.96 10.18 -8.93
C GLU A 393 5.48 10.03 -9.31
N MET A 394 4.56 10.67 -8.59
CA MET A 394 3.15 10.73 -8.97
C MET A 394 2.96 11.47 -10.30
N GLN A 395 3.59 12.63 -10.46
CA GLN A 395 3.56 13.38 -11.73
C GLN A 395 4.19 12.59 -12.88
N ARG A 396 5.28 11.88 -12.63
CA ARG A 396 5.92 11.01 -13.62
C ARG A 396 5.00 9.86 -14.04
N ARG A 397 4.31 9.23 -13.08
CA ARG A 397 3.31 8.18 -13.36
C ARG A 397 2.13 8.72 -14.16
N GLU A 398 1.64 9.91 -13.84
CA GLU A 398 0.56 10.58 -14.57
C GLU A 398 0.96 10.81 -16.04
N GLN A 399 2.16 11.35 -16.28
CA GLN A 399 2.70 11.56 -17.62
C GLN A 399 2.85 10.25 -18.40
N LEU A 400 3.36 9.20 -17.74
CA LEU A 400 3.54 7.89 -18.38
C LEU A 400 2.19 7.26 -18.73
N ASN A 401 1.19 7.38 -17.84
CA ASN A 401 -0.17 6.95 -18.11
C ASN A 401 -0.82 7.71 -19.27
N GLN A 402 -0.61 9.04 -19.35
CA GLN A 402 -1.09 9.84 -20.48
C GLN A 402 -0.45 9.37 -21.79
N SER A 403 0.88 9.19 -21.81
CA SER A 403 1.57 8.68 -23.00
C SER A 403 1.11 7.27 -23.41
N LEU A 404 0.83 6.40 -22.43
CA LEU A 404 0.29 5.06 -22.68
C LEU A 404 -1.14 5.12 -23.23
N SER A 405 -1.97 6.02 -22.71
CA SER A 405 -3.34 6.24 -23.21
C SER A 405 -3.32 6.75 -24.65
N GLU A 406 -2.44 7.71 -24.97
CA GLU A 406 -2.23 8.21 -26.33
C GLU A 406 -1.75 7.10 -27.28
N ALA A 407 -0.75 6.32 -26.87
CA ALA A 407 -0.25 5.19 -27.65
C ALA A 407 -1.34 4.12 -27.87
N SER A 408 -2.12 3.80 -26.84
CA SER A 408 -3.23 2.84 -26.92
C SER A 408 -4.32 3.35 -27.88
N ARG A 409 -4.66 4.63 -27.81
CA ARG A 409 -5.62 5.25 -28.73
C ARG A 409 -5.12 5.21 -30.17
N LEU A 410 -3.85 5.51 -30.41
CA LEU A 410 -3.24 5.43 -31.73
C LEU A 410 -3.25 3.99 -32.25
N LEU A 411 -2.95 3.01 -31.39
CA LEU A 411 -2.97 1.59 -31.73
C LEU A 411 -4.39 1.12 -32.12
N VAL A 412 -5.42 1.54 -31.38
CA VAL A 412 -6.83 1.26 -31.74
C VAL A 412 -7.20 1.88 -33.09
N GLN A 413 -6.76 3.11 -33.37
CA GLN A 413 -6.98 3.75 -34.68
C GLN A 413 -6.26 3.01 -35.80
N CYS A 414 -5.01 2.57 -35.58
CA CYS A 414 -4.28 1.75 -36.53
C CYS A 414 -4.97 0.41 -36.80
N LYS A 415 -5.45 -0.28 -35.76
CA LYS A 415 -6.23 -1.52 -35.90
C LYS A 415 -7.46 -1.31 -36.76
N ALA A 416 -8.30 -0.35 -36.40
CA ALA A 416 -9.50 -0.02 -37.17
C ALA A 416 -9.18 0.36 -38.63
N GLY A 417 -8.07 1.07 -38.86
CA GLY A 417 -7.58 1.38 -40.19
C GLY A 417 -7.17 0.14 -41.00
N VAL A 418 -6.44 -0.78 -40.37
CA VAL A 418 -6.02 -2.06 -40.99
C VAL A 418 -7.22 -2.96 -41.27
N ASP A 419 -8.16 -3.06 -40.34
CA ASP A 419 -9.41 -3.82 -40.50
C ASP A 419 -10.22 -3.27 -41.67
N HIS A 420 -10.34 -1.95 -41.79
CA HIS A 420 -11.05 -1.31 -42.89
C HIS A 420 -10.37 -1.51 -44.25
N ILE A 421 -9.03 -1.45 -44.30
CA ILE A 421 -8.26 -1.77 -45.52
C ILE A 421 -8.45 -3.25 -45.88
N HIS A 422 -8.38 -4.13 -44.89
CA HIS A 422 -8.59 -5.57 -45.09
C HIS A 422 -9.99 -5.87 -45.63
N GLU A 423 -11.03 -5.24 -45.07
CA GLU A 423 -12.40 -5.34 -45.55
C GLU A 423 -12.53 -4.82 -46.98
N LYS A 424 -11.94 -3.66 -47.30
CA LYS A 424 -11.95 -3.12 -48.66
C LYS A 424 -11.21 -4.01 -49.65
N LEU A 425 -10.16 -4.72 -49.26
CA LEU A 425 -9.39 -5.59 -50.15
C LEU A 425 -9.95 -7.03 -50.22
N ASN A 426 -11.01 -7.36 -49.47
CA ASN A 426 -11.58 -8.72 -49.46
C ASN A 426 -12.15 -9.19 -50.80
N PHE A 427 -12.44 -8.28 -51.74
CA PHE A 427 -12.90 -8.67 -53.08
C PHE A 427 -11.76 -9.24 -53.95
N VAL A 428 -10.50 -8.96 -53.62
CA VAL A 428 -9.33 -9.48 -54.34
C VAL A 428 -9.03 -10.88 -53.83
N SER A 429 -9.48 -11.88 -54.59
CA SER A 429 -9.39 -13.29 -54.21
C SER A 429 -8.02 -13.87 -54.55
N ILE A 430 -7.06 -13.77 -53.61
CA ILE A 430 -5.81 -14.53 -53.71
C ILE A 430 -6.09 -16.01 -53.45
N SER A 431 -5.45 -16.89 -54.21
CA SER A 431 -5.36 -18.33 -53.89
C SER A 431 -4.52 -18.54 -52.61
N SER A 432 -5.12 -18.27 -51.45
CA SER A 432 -4.53 -18.52 -50.13
C SER A 432 -5.63 -18.90 -49.14
N PRO A 433 -5.37 -19.76 -48.12
CA PRO A 433 -6.41 -20.31 -47.27
C PRO A 433 -7.18 -19.21 -46.54
N TYR A 434 -8.48 -19.19 -46.80
CA TYR A 434 -9.47 -18.32 -46.18
C TYR A 434 -9.42 -18.47 -44.64
N ILE A 435 -9.07 -17.38 -43.94
CA ILE A 435 -9.23 -17.27 -42.49
C ILE A 435 -10.61 -16.67 -42.23
N GLU A 436 -11.47 -17.43 -41.57
CA GLU A 436 -12.77 -16.95 -41.09
C GLU A 436 -12.59 -15.72 -40.19
N LYS A 437 -13.49 -14.74 -40.35
CA LYS A 437 -13.62 -13.58 -39.47
C LYS A 437 -13.65 -14.04 -38.00
N THR A 438 -12.53 -13.89 -37.32
CA THR A 438 -12.44 -13.98 -35.87
C THR A 438 -11.84 -12.67 -35.38
N ASP A 439 -12.40 -12.15 -34.30
CA ASP A 439 -12.15 -10.81 -33.80
C ASP A 439 -10.64 -10.50 -33.74
N ALA A 440 -10.27 -9.36 -34.33
CA ALA A 440 -8.88 -8.92 -34.48
C ALA A 440 -8.15 -8.90 -33.12
N THR A 441 -7.40 -9.96 -32.85
CA THR A 441 -6.51 -10.03 -31.69
C THR A 441 -5.20 -9.32 -32.01
N ASP A 442 -4.56 -8.70 -31.01
CA ASP A 442 -3.36 -7.86 -31.18
C ASP A 442 -2.23 -8.51 -31.98
N ASP A 443 -2.11 -9.84 -31.90
CA ASP A 443 -1.09 -10.64 -32.59
C ASP A 443 -1.38 -10.85 -34.08
N GLN A 444 -2.61 -10.60 -34.54
CA GLN A 444 -3.05 -10.83 -35.92
C GLN A 444 -2.94 -9.59 -36.81
N VAL A 445 -2.78 -8.39 -36.24
CA VAL A 445 -2.70 -7.11 -36.99
C VAL A 445 -1.54 -7.09 -38.00
N PRO A 446 -0.30 -7.52 -37.66
CA PRO A 446 0.80 -7.55 -38.61
C PRO A 446 0.55 -8.53 -39.76
N GLU A 447 -0.11 -9.65 -39.46
CA GLU A 447 -0.42 -10.68 -40.45
C GLU A 447 -1.55 -10.23 -41.39
N MET A 448 -2.58 -9.55 -40.86
CA MET A 448 -3.60 -8.89 -41.70
C MET A 448 -2.97 -7.84 -42.62
N LEU A 449 -2.01 -7.06 -42.12
CA LEU A 449 -1.30 -6.04 -42.90
C LEU A 449 -0.44 -6.66 -44.01
N ARG A 450 0.18 -7.82 -43.75
CA ARG A 450 0.89 -8.61 -44.75
C ARG A 450 -0.05 -9.07 -45.87
N HIS A 451 -1.20 -9.62 -45.52
CA HIS A 451 -2.22 -10.03 -46.50
C HIS A 451 -2.78 -8.85 -47.29
N CYS A 452 -3.01 -7.70 -46.64
CA CYS A 452 -3.41 -6.46 -47.33
C CYS A 452 -2.35 -6.04 -48.36
N ASN A 453 -1.05 -6.09 -48.03
CA ASN A 453 0.02 -5.77 -48.96
C ASN A 453 0.12 -6.75 -50.14
N GLU A 454 -0.07 -8.05 -49.90
CA GLU A 454 -0.10 -9.06 -50.97
C GLU A 454 -1.30 -8.83 -51.92
N ARG A 455 -2.49 -8.57 -51.37
CA ARG A 455 -3.71 -8.26 -52.15
C ARG A 455 -3.59 -6.96 -52.94
N LEU A 456 -3.01 -5.94 -52.32
CA LEU A 456 -2.80 -4.65 -52.98
C LEU A 456 -1.77 -4.78 -54.11
N SER A 457 -0.73 -5.60 -53.94
CA SER A 457 0.25 -5.87 -55.00
C SER A 457 -0.37 -6.60 -56.20
N GLU A 458 -1.24 -7.59 -55.95
CA GLU A 458 -1.96 -8.30 -57.01
C GLU A 458 -2.99 -7.40 -57.72
N LEU A 459 -3.72 -6.56 -56.97
CA LEU A 459 -4.61 -5.55 -57.52
C LEU A 459 -3.85 -4.56 -58.41
N MET A 460 -2.71 -4.05 -57.93
CA MET A 460 -1.86 -3.15 -58.71
C MET A 460 -1.32 -3.81 -59.97
N GLU A 461 -0.97 -5.11 -59.93
CA GLU A 461 -0.54 -5.86 -61.10
C GLU A 461 -1.67 -6.05 -62.12
N GLY A 462 -2.89 -6.35 -61.67
CA GLY A 462 -4.08 -6.45 -62.52
C GLY A 462 -4.51 -5.12 -63.15
N LEU A 463 -4.15 -3.99 -62.52
CA LEU A 463 -4.44 -2.64 -63.02
C LEU A 463 -3.33 -2.07 -63.92
N LYS A 464 -2.18 -2.73 -64.09
CA LYS A 464 -1.07 -2.22 -64.93
C LYS A 464 -1.45 -2.01 -66.40
N ASP A 465 -2.35 -2.85 -66.90
CA ASP A 465 -2.79 -2.84 -68.31
C ASP A 465 -4.11 -2.08 -68.51
N VAL A 466 -4.62 -1.42 -67.46
CA VAL A 466 -5.89 -0.70 -67.45
C VAL A 466 -5.64 0.79 -67.33
N ASP A 467 -6.23 1.59 -68.22
CA ASP A 467 -6.20 3.05 -68.11
C ASP A 467 -7.16 3.50 -66.99
N ILE A 468 -6.59 3.77 -65.83
CA ILE A 468 -7.32 4.08 -64.59
C ILE A 468 -8.15 5.36 -64.77
N ASP A 469 -7.67 6.33 -65.55
CA ASP A 469 -8.37 7.60 -65.78
C ASP A 469 -9.62 7.41 -66.65
N GLU A 470 -9.57 6.50 -67.63
CA GLU A 470 -10.73 6.15 -68.47
C GLU A 470 -11.78 5.39 -67.65
N GLN A 471 -11.36 4.40 -66.84
CA GLN A 471 -12.26 3.64 -65.96
C GLN A 471 -12.88 4.49 -64.84
N LEU A 472 -12.13 5.40 -64.22
CA LEU A 472 -12.67 6.35 -63.25
C LEU A 472 -13.71 7.27 -63.89
N SER A 473 -13.52 7.70 -65.14
CA SER A 473 -14.52 8.51 -65.85
C SER A 473 -15.81 7.73 -66.14
N ILE A 474 -15.69 6.43 -66.45
CA ILE A 474 -16.83 5.53 -66.69
C ILE A 474 -17.57 5.25 -65.38
N MET A 475 -16.84 5.00 -64.29
CA MET A 475 -17.41 4.83 -62.96
C MET A 475 -18.08 6.10 -62.43
N GLU A 476 -17.50 7.30 -62.65
CA GLU A 476 -18.16 8.56 -62.32
C GLU A 476 -19.45 8.78 -63.15
N HIS A 477 -19.47 8.36 -64.41
CA HIS A 477 -20.69 8.41 -65.24
C HIS A 477 -21.75 7.38 -64.81
N GLU A 478 -21.35 6.20 -64.33
CA GLU A 478 -22.25 5.17 -63.78
C GLU A 478 -22.75 5.54 -62.37
N GLU A 479 -21.88 6.00 -61.47
CA GLU A 479 -22.26 6.49 -60.13
C GLU A 479 -23.14 7.73 -60.22
N THR A 480 -22.87 8.69 -61.11
CA THR A 480 -23.79 9.82 -61.31
C THR A 480 -25.14 9.38 -61.87
N GLY A 481 -25.18 8.28 -62.64
CA GLY A 481 -26.42 7.64 -63.09
C GLY A 481 -27.19 6.93 -61.98
N GLU A 482 -26.50 6.21 -61.08
CA GLU A 482 -27.11 5.47 -59.96
C GLU A 482 -27.48 6.41 -58.79
N LEU A 483 -26.70 7.47 -58.55
CA LEU A 483 -27.04 8.56 -57.64
C LEU A 483 -28.25 9.35 -58.14
N LEU A 484 -28.45 9.50 -59.45
CA LEU A 484 -29.68 10.06 -60.04
C LEU A 484 -30.91 9.19 -59.69
N VAL A 485 -30.77 7.86 -59.73
CA VAL A 485 -31.83 6.91 -59.37
C VAL A 485 -32.11 6.93 -57.86
N GLY A 486 -31.08 7.07 -57.02
CA GLY A 486 -31.22 7.24 -55.58
C GLY A 486 -31.90 8.56 -55.20
N VAL A 487 -31.50 9.68 -55.82
CA VAL A 487 -32.14 10.99 -55.63
C VAL A 487 -33.59 10.98 -56.11
N ASP A 488 -33.88 10.34 -57.25
CA ASP A 488 -35.26 10.15 -57.74
C ASP A 488 -36.10 9.25 -56.84
N PHE A 489 -35.50 8.24 -56.20
CA PHE A 489 -36.18 7.37 -55.23
C PHE A 489 -36.50 8.13 -53.93
N PHE A 490 -35.55 8.89 -53.38
CA PHE A 490 -35.79 9.70 -52.18
C PHE A 490 -36.72 10.89 -52.43
N SER A 491 -36.65 11.55 -53.60
CA SER A 491 -37.60 12.60 -54.00
C SER A 491 -39.03 12.08 -54.24
N LYS A 492 -39.18 10.84 -54.74
CA LYS A 492 -40.50 10.18 -54.85
C LYS A 492 -41.05 9.70 -53.50
N LEU A 493 -40.18 9.38 -52.53
CA LEU A 493 -40.58 9.01 -51.17
C LEU A 493 -40.98 10.23 -50.32
N GLU A 494 -40.37 11.39 -50.57
CA GLU A 494 -40.66 12.64 -49.84
C GLU A 494 -42.04 13.23 -50.20
N GLY A 495 -42.58 12.90 -51.39
CA GLY A 495 -43.92 13.32 -51.83
C GLY A 495 -45.10 12.49 -51.30
N ASN A 496 -44.86 11.30 -50.73
CA ASN A 496 -45.90 10.36 -50.30
C ASN A 496 -45.74 9.90 -48.83
N MET A 497 -45.29 10.79 -47.94
CA MET A 497 -45.19 10.48 -46.50
C MET A 497 -46.45 10.97 -45.74
N PRO A 498 -47.19 10.10 -45.02
CA PRO A 498 -48.35 10.50 -44.23
C PRO A 498 -48.01 11.44 -43.07
N ASP A 499 -48.88 12.44 -42.81
CA ASP A 499 -48.67 13.57 -41.88
C ASP A 499 -48.34 13.24 -40.41
N PHE A 500 -48.34 11.96 -40.01
CA PHE A 500 -48.13 11.51 -38.64
C PHE A 500 -46.74 10.92 -38.37
N ASN A 501 -45.84 10.91 -39.34
CA ASN A 501 -44.51 10.34 -39.12
C ASN A 501 -43.53 11.36 -38.51
N THR A 502 -43.21 11.16 -37.24
CA THR A 502 -42.28 12.02 -36.49
C THR A 502 -40.84 11.63 -36.80
N ARG A 503 -40.15 12.47 -37.57
CA ARG A 503 -38.69 12.39 -37.78
C ARG A 503 -37.98 12.50 -36.42
N ILE A 504 -37.39 11.41 -35.94
CA ILE A 504 -36.47 11.46 -34.79
C ILE A 504 -35.22 12.23 -35.24
N LYS A 505 -35.04 13.45 -34.70
CA LYS A 505 -33.80 14.19 -34.87
C LYS A 505 -32.74 13.53 -34.00
N ILE A 506 -31.80 12.82 -34.61
CA ILE A 506 -30.59 12.36 -33.95
C ILE A 506 -29.72 13.60 -33.70
N PRO A 507 -29.44 13.98 -32.43
CA PRO A 507 -28.56 15.11 -32.14
C PRO A 507 -27.15 14.82 -32.64
N ALA A 508 -26.53 15.81 -33.28
CA ALA A 508 -25.12 15.76 -33.61
C ALA A 508 -24.29 15.46 -32.35
N THR A 509 -23.38 14.52 -32.50
CA THR A 509 -22.46 14.01 -31.49
C THR A 509 -21.68 15.14 -30.82
N HIS A 510 -22.12 15.56 -29.64
CA HIS A 510 -21.22 16.22 -28.69
C HIS A 510 -20.61 15.12 -27.82
N ARG A 511 -19.34 14.81 -28.09
CA ARG A 511 -18.49 14.07 -27.16
C ARG A 511 -18.49 14.80 -25.82
N GLU A 512 -18.95 14.13 -24.77
CA GLU A 512 -18.30 14.19 -23.48
C GLU A 512 -18.54 12.89 -22.70
N SER A 513 -17.41 12.38 -22.22
CA SER A 513 -17.19 11.19 -21.41
C SER A 513 -18.03 11.13 -20.15
N ALA A 514 -18.64 9.99 -19.85
CA ALA A 514 -18.46 9.25 -18.60
C ALA A 514 -19.25 7.94 -18.63
N HIS A 515 -18.60 6.87 -18.17
CA HIS A 515 -19.15 5.57 -17.81
C HIS A 515 -20.49 5.66 -17.08
N ASP A 516 -21.44 4.82 -17.48
CA ASP A 516 -22.48 4.28 -16.60
C ASP A 516 -22.34 2.76 -16.67
N ASP A 517 -21.71 2.18 -15.65
CA ASP A 517 -21.85 0.77 -15.34
C ASP A 517 -23.03 0.66 -14.36
N ASP A 518 -24.09 0.00 -14.81
CA ASP A 518 -25.23 -0.35 -13.98
C ASP A 518 -24.84 -1.40 -12.91
N ASP A 519 -25.11 -1.02 -11.67
CA ASP A 519 -25.88 -1.79 -10.70
C ASP A 519 -25.32 -3.13 -10.18
N VAL A 520 -24.61 -3.08 -9.03
CA VAL A 520 -24.78 -4.06 -7.94
C VAL A 520 -24.60 -3.39 -6.58
N GLY A 521 -25.70 -3.28 -5.82
CA GLY A 521 -25.68 -3.55 -4.38
C GLY A 521 -25.92 -2.37 -3.42
N GLY A 522 -27.13 -2.35 -2.86
CA GLY A 522 -27.30 -2.46 -1.41
C GLY A 522 -27.00 -1.24 -0.53
N ASP A 523 -28.09 -0.65 -0.07
CA ASP A 523 -28.32 -0.07 1.27
C ASP A 523 -27.78 1.33 1.61
N GLU A 524 -28.76 2.16 1.96
CA GLU A 524 -28.76 3.41 2.73
C GLU A 524 -27.42 4.14 2.94
N ASN A 525 -27.17 5.14 2.10
CA ASN A 525 -26.70 6.46 2.55
C ASN A 525 -27.12 7.49 1.51
N ASP A 526 -28.03 8.38 1.88
CA ASP A 526 -28.48 9.51 1.06
C ASP A 526 -27.33 10.54 0.97
N ILE A 527 -26.30 10.22 0.19
CA ILE A 527 -25.16 11.10 -0.07
C ILE A 527 -25.70 12.22 -0.95
N LEU A 528 -25.88 13.41 -0.35
CA LEU A 528 -26.31 14.60 -1.07
C LEU A 528 -25.41 14.82 -2.29
N THR A 529 -26.01 14.67 -3.48
CA THR A 529 -25.32 14.85 -4.76
C THR A 529 -24.69 16.25 -4.81
N ARG A 530 -23.53 16.39 -5.45
CA ARG A 530 -22.83 17.67 -5.65
C ARG A 530 -23.77 18.78 -6.15
N ALA A 531 -24.77 18.44 -6.96
CA ALA A 531 -25.82 19.35 -7.42
C ALA A 531 -26.78 19.81 -6.30
N ALA A 532 -27.16 18.92 -5.39
CA ALA A 532 -27.97 19.24 -4.21
C ALA A 532 -27.22 20.15 -3.23
N LEU A 533 -25.94 19.85 -2.97
CA LEU A 533 -25.08 20.70 -2.14
C LEU A 533 -24.88 22.10 -2.78
N LYS A 534 -24.70 22.15 -4.10
CA LYS A 534 -24.58 23.41 -4.84
C LYS A 534 -25.88 24.22 -4.77
N LYS A 535 -27.04 23.58 -4.92
CA LYS A 535 -28.36 24.22 -4.82
C LYS A 535 -28.64 24.74 -3.41
N GLN A 536 -28.29 23.99 -2.38
CA GLN A 536 -28.43 24.40 -0.98
C GLN A 536 -27.49 25.56 -0.64
N SER A 537 -26.23 25.51 -1.10
CA SER A 537 -25.27 26.60 -0.92
C SER A 537 -25.74 27.89 -1.62
N GLN A 538 -26.34 27.77 -2.81
CA GLN A 538 -26.86 28.89 -3.58
C GLN A 538 -28.11 29.49 -2.93
N GLN A 539 -29.00 28.67 -2.37
CA GLN A 539 -30.13 29.16 -1.56
C GLN A 539 -29.67 29.91 -0.30
N ILE A 540 -28.62 29.45 0.38
CA ILE A 540 -28.07 30.13 1.56
C ILE A 540 -27.47 31.49 1.17
N VAL A 541 -26.77 31.57 0.02
CA VAL A 541 -26.22 32.81 -0.52
C VAL A 541 -27.32 33.77 -0.95
N GLU A 542 -28.37 33.29 -1.60
CA GLU A 542 -29.54 34.09 -1.99
C GLU A 542 -30.34 34.61 -0.78
N MET A 543 -30.47 33.79 0.27
CA MET A 543 -31.09 34.21 1.53
C MET A 543 -30.26 35.28 2.26
N ARG A 544 -28.92 35.20 2.22
CA ARG A 544 -28.02 36.23 2.78
C ARG A 544 -27.98 37.51 1.93
N ASN A 545 -28.13 37.40 0.61
CA ASN A 545 -28.10 38.54 -0.30
C ASN A 545 -29.44 39.28 -0.44
N LYS A 546 -30.51 38.83 0.23
CA LYS A 546 -31.73 39.63 0.44
C LYS A 546 -31.45 40.78 1.42
N LYS A 547 -30.73 41.81 0.96
CA LYS A 547 -30.68 43.12 1.59
C LYS A 547 -32.10 43.67 1.68
N ARG A 548 -32.47 44.04 2.91
CA ARG A 548 -33.71 44.71 3.32
C ARG A 548 -34.08 45.84 2.35
N GLN A 549 -35.23 45.67 1.68
CA GLN A 549 -35.91 46.78 0.98
C GLN A 549 -36.30 47.87 2.01
N PRO A 550 -36.03 49.16 1.75
CA PRO A 550 -36.42 50.24 2.65
C PRO A 550 -37.94 50.50 2.56
N ARG A 551 -38.59 50.65 3.71
CA ARG A 551 -40.03 50.98 3.84
C ARG A 551 -40.34 52.28 3.08
N LYS A 552 -41.27 52.23 2.11
CA LYS A 552 -41.83 53.42 1.46
C LYS A 552 -42.61 54.28 2.47
N LYS A 553 -42.24 55.54 2.61
CA LYS A 553 -42.96 56.58 3.38
C LYS A 553 -44.33 56.86 2.76
N LYS A 554 -45.37 56.96 3.59
CA LYS A 554 -46.71 57.48 3.27
C LYS A 554 -46.59 58.87 2.64
N ARG A 555 -47.13 59.06 1.44
CA ARG A 555 -47.55 60.38 0.94
C ARG A 555 -48.98 60.62 1.37
N ARG A 556 -49.22 61.73 2.10
CA ARG A 556 -50.54 62.35 2.24
C ARG A 556 -50.91 62.95 0.88
N SER A 557 -52.12 62.71 0.41
CA SER A 557 -52.81 63.61 -0.51
C SER A 557 -54.12 64.05 0.13
N LYS A 558 -54.48 65.30 -0.17
CA LYS A 558 -55.82 65.87 0.01
C LYS A 558 -56.86 65.03 -0.73
#